data_AF-A0A7Y2G372-F1
#
_entry.id   AF-A0A7Y2G372-F1
#
_cell.length_a   1.000
_cell.length_b   1.000
_cell.length_c   1.000
_cell.angle_alpha   90.00
_cell.angle_beta   90.00
_cell.angle_gamma   90.00
#
_symmetry.space_group_name_H-M   'P 1'
#
loop_
_entity.id
_entity.type
_entity.pdbx_description
1 polymer ?
#
loop_
_entity_poly.entity_id
_entity_poly.type
_entity_poly.pdbx_seq_one_letter_code
_entity_poly.pdbx_strand_id
1 'polypeptide(L)'
;MWDPGSPFNELPHLPPAPEIESRAVLRRCIGARAALAELKQAAELIPNQRMLINTLPLLEAQASSEIENIVTTSDRLFQHFGTEERADPATKEALRYRHALMESFSRLSRPIGTRTAEIDCSRIRGVDMQVRRVSGTKLATDATGEVIYTPPEGEDLLRRLLANWERFLHDEGDL
;
A
#
# COMPACT_ATOMS: atom_id res chain seq x y z
N MET A 1 7.69 23.74 -13.53
CA MET A 1 8.73 23.50 -12.50
C MET A 1 7.99 23.14 -11.23
N TRP A 2 8.35 22.04 -10.56
CA TRP A 2 7.69 21.61 -9.32
C TRP A 2 8.01 22.57 -8.16
N ASP A 3 7.03 22.85 -7.31
CA ASP A 3 7.13 23.69 -6.12
C ASP A 3 6.48 22.97 -4.93
N PRO A 4 7.22 22.73 -3.82
CA PRO A 4 6.66 22.11 -2.62
C PRO A 4 5.40 22.80 -2.08
N GLY A 5 5.32 24.14 -2.18
CA GLY A 5 4.22 24.94 -1.62
C GLY A 5 2.91 24.88 -2.40
N SER A 6 2.96 24.39 -3.64
CA SER A 6 1.86 24.41 -4.60
C SER A 6 1.43 22.99 -5.01
N PRO A 7 0.12 22.71 -5.18
CA PRO A 7 -0.33 21.40 -5.62
C PRO A 7 0.34 20.95 -6.92
N PHE A 8 0.95 19.77 -6.91
CA PHE A 8 1.63 19.23 -8.09
C PHE A 8 0.65 18.63 -9.11
N ASN A 9 -0.27 19.45 -9.62
CA ASN A 9 -1.34 19.01 -10.51
C ASN A 9 -0.85 18.52 -11.88
N GLU A 10 0.35 18.94 -12.29
CA GLU A 10 1.03 18.48 -13.51
C GLU A 10 1.88 17.23 -13.27
N LEU A 11 1.54 16.41 -12.26
CA LEU A 11 2.22 15.15 -11.97
C LEU A 11 2.34 14.32 -13.26
N PRO A 12 3.55 13.96 -13.70
CA PRO A 12 3.75 13.19 -14.91
C PRO A 12 3.01 11.84 -14.84
N HIS A 13 2.42 11.47 -15.97
CA HIS A 13 1.76 10.18 -16.11
C HIS A 13 2.78 9.02 -16.11
N LEU A 14 2.31 7.83 -15.77
CA LEU A 14 3.02 6.57 -15.95
C LEU A 14 2.87 6.06 -17.40
N PRO A 15 3.91 5.44 -17.99
CA PRO A 15 5.26 5.23 -17.44
C PRO A 15 6.05 6.54 -17.30
N PRO A 16 7.01 6.63 -16.36
CA PRO A 16 7.85 7.80 -16.23
C PRO A 16 8.71 8.02 -17.49
N ALA A 17 8.94 9.29 -17.86
CA ALA A 17 9.69 9.62 -19.08
C ALA A 17 11.17 9.13 -19.10
N PRO A 18 11.91 9.12 -17.97
CA PRO A 18 13.24 8.52 -17.94
C PRO A 18 13.20 6.99 -18.08
N GLU A 19 14.17 6.43 -18.81
CA GLU A 19 14.37 4.99 -18.92
C GLU A 19 14.60 4.36 -17.55
N ILE A 20 13.66 3.50 -17.12
CA ILE A 20 13.72 2.82 -15.83
C ILE A 20 14.51 1.50 -15.90
N GLU A 21 14.61 0.89 -17.08
CA GLU A 21 15.33 -0.37 -17.33
C GLU A 21 16.86 -0.20 -17.42
N SER A 22 17.43 0.62 -16.55
CA SER A 22 18.87 0.79 -16.48
C SER A 22 19.58 -0.51 -16.05
N ARG A 23 20.84 -0.67 -16.45
CA ARG A 23 21.70 -1.79 -16.02
C ARG A 23 21.73 -1.96 -14.49
N ALA A 24 21.68 -0.87 -13.74
CA ALA A 24 21.67 -0.90 -12.28
C ALA A 24 20.37 -1.52 -11.73
N VAL A 25 19.23 -1.10 -12.27
CA VAL A 25 17.90 -1.62 -11.89
C VAL A 25 17.76 -3.08 -12.28
N LEU A 26 18.08 -3.44 -13.53
CA LEU A 26 17.99 -4.83 -14.02
C LEU A 26 18.87 -5.79 -13.22
N ARG A 27 20.08 -5.36 -12.83
CA ARG A 27 20.97 -6.18 -11.99
C ARG A 27 20.38 -6.46 -10.61
N ARG A 28 19.69 -5.50 -10.01
CA ARG A 28 18.98 -5.68 -8.74
C ARG A 28 17.73 -6.54 -8.91
N CYS A 29 16.99 -6.35 -10.01
CA CYS A 29 15.80 -7.13 -10.35
C CYS A 29 16.08 -8.64 -10.41
N ILE A 30 17.24 -9.05 -10.95
CA ILE A 30 17.63 -10.47 -11.01
C ILE A 30 17.67 -11.10 -9.61
N GLY A 31 18.35 -10.45 -8.66
CA GLY A 31 18.46 -10.95 -7.29
C GLY A 31 17.11 -10.96 -6.57
N ALA A 32 16.33 -9.89 -6.74
CA ALA A 32 14.99 -9.79 -6.15
C ALA A 32 14.05 -10.90 -6.65
N ARG A 33 14.02 -11.14 -7.97
CA ARG A 33 13.22 -12.22 -8.57
C ARG A 33 13.66 -13.60 -8.08
N ALA A 34 14.97 -13.85 -7.98
CA ALA A 34 15.48 -15.13 -7.48
C ALA A 34 15.04 -15.39 -6.03
N ALA A 35 15.19 -14.42 -5.14
CA ALA A 35 14.75 -14.53 -3.74
C ALA A 35 13.23 -14.71 -3.62
N LEU A 36 12.45 -13.99 -4.45
CA LEU A 36 10.99 -14.13 -4.45
C LEU A 36 10.53 -15.51 -4.96
N ALA A 37 11.21 -16.05 -5.98
CA ALA A 37 10.94 -17.39 -6.49
C ALA A 37 11.27 -18.49 -5.46
N GLU A 38 12.40 -18.33 -4.75
CA GLU A 38 12.77 -19.24 -3.65
C GLU A 38 11.75 -19.20 -2.52
N LEU A 39 11.32 -18.00 -2.10
CA LEU A 39 10.27 -17.84 -1.09
C LEU A 39 8.97 -18.52 -1.53
N LYS A 40 8.53 -18.31 -2.78
CA LYS A 40 7.32 -18.94 -3.32
C LYS A 40 7.43 -20.47 -3.26
N GLN A 41 8.55 -21.02 -3.72
CA GLN A 41 8.76 -22.47 -3.73
C GLN A 41 8.81 -23.04 -2.31
N ALA A 42 9.52 -22.38 -1.39
CA ALA A 42 9.60 -22.78 0.00
C ALA A 42 8.22 -22.74 0.68
N ALA A 43 7.44 -21.69 0.42
CA ALA A 43 6.08 -21.55 0.93
C ALA A 43 5.18 -22.68 0.43
N GLU A 44 5.21 -23.02 -0.86
CA GLU A 44 4.42 -24.11 -1.44
C GLU A 44 4.76 -25.50 -0.85
N LEU A 45 6.01 -25.71 -0.40
CA LEU A 45 6.46 -26.97 0.19
C LEU A 45 6.08 -27.15 1.66
N ILE A 46 5.70 -26.07 2.37
CA ILE A 46 5.32 -26.14 3.79
C ILE A 46 3.97 -26.87 3.91
N PRO A 47 3.87 -27.99 4.65
CA PRO A 47 2.62 -28.76 4.72
C PRO A 47 1.44 -27.99 5.31
N ASN A 48 1.71 -27.13 6.30
CA ASN A 48 0.68 -26.35 6.98
C ASN A 48 0.57 -24.93 6.41
N GLN A 49 -0.07 -24.80 5.24
CA GLN A 49 -0.33 -23.51 4.59
C GLN A 49 -1.11 -22.53 5.49
N ARG A 50 -1.97 -23.04 6.38
CA ARG A 50 -2.73 -22.19 7.31
C ARG A 50 -1.82 -21.43 8.27
N MET A 51 -0.68 -22.00 8.65
CA MET A 51 0.29 -21.30 9.51
C MET A 51 0.83 -20.05 8.78
N LEU A 52 1.17 -20.17 7.50
CA LEU A 52 1.69 -19.04 6.72
C LEU A 52 0.64 -17.92 6.57
N ILE A 53 -0.59 -18.29 6.19
CA ILE A 53 -1.70 -17.34 5.98
C ILE A 53 -2.14 -16.66 7.29
N ASN A 54 -1.96 -17.32 8.43
CA ASN A 54 -2.31 -16.73 9.73
C ASN A 54 -1.20 -15.86 10.29
N THR A 55 0.07 -16.21 10.08
CA THR A 55 1.22 -15.54 10.71
C THR A 55 1.82 -14.43 9.85
N LEU A 56 2.16 -14.71 8.59
CA LEU A 56 2.89 -13.74 7.76
C LEU A 56 2.11 -12.43 7.55
N PRO A 57 0.79 -12.46 7.28
CA PRO A 57 0.00 -11.23 7.18
C PRO A 57 -0.09 -10.43 8.47
N LEU A 58 0.03 -11.05 9.65
CA LEU A 58 0.07 -10.32 10.92
C LEU A 58 1.40 -9.57 11.08
N LEU A 59 2.51 -10.21 10.73
CA LEU A 59 3.83 -9.59 10.78
C LEU A 59 3.95 -8.45 9.77
N GLU A 60 3.42 -8.64 8.56
CA GLU A 60 3.31 -7.58 7.54
C GLU A 60 2.45 -6.41 8.04
N ALA A 61 1.28 -6.69 8.62
CA ALA A 61 0.42 -5.66 9.16
C ALA A 61 1.09 -4.86 10.28
N GLN A 62 1.83 -5.52 11.17
CA GLN A 62 2.60 -4.87 12.23
C GLN A 62 3.65 -3.93 11.64
N ALA A 63 4.51 -4.44 10.75
CA ALA A 63 5.61 -3.67 10.17
C ALA A 63 5.09 -2.50 9.32
N SER A 64 4.05 -2.71 8.50
CA SER A 64 3.47 -1.65 7.69
C SER A 64 2.77 -0.59 8.55
N SER A 65 2.12 -0.98 9.65
CA SER A 65 1.45 -0.04 10.55
C SER A 65 2.45 0.79 11.35
N GLU A 66 3.59 0.20 11.73
CA GLU A 66 4.66 0.89 12.46
C GLU A 66 5.24 2.08 11.66
N ILE A 67 5.33 1.96 10.33
CA ILE A 67 5.78 3.05 9.43
C ILE A 67 4.85 4.28 9.55
N GLU A 68 3.54 4.06 9.75
CA GLU A 68 2.52 5.10 9.89
C GLU A 68 2.34 5.58 11.35
N ASN A 69 3.30 5.28 12.23
CA ASN A 69 3.25 5.54 13.67
C ASN A 69 2.10 4.83 14.41
N ILE A 70 1.52 3.78 13.83
CA ILE A 70 0.53 2.91 14.50
C ILE A 70 1.29 1.78 15.19
N VAL A 71 1.68 2.03 16.44
CA VAL A 71 2.57 1.13 17.18
C VAL A 71 1.77 0.05 17.92
N THR A 72 2.00 -1.21 17.55
CA THR A 72 1.56 -2.41 18.27
C THR A 72 2.68 -3.46 18.29
N THR A 73 2.47 -4.61 18.92
CA THR A 73 3.42 -5.72 18.97
C THR A 73 2.82 -7.00 18.38
N SER A 74 3.67 -7.88 17.85
CA SER A 74 3.24 -9.18 17.34
C SER A 74 2.48 -9.98 18.40
N ASP A 75 2.93 -9.98 19.65
CA ASP A 75 2.23 -10.69 20.74
C ASP A 75 0.79 -10.19 20.94
N ARG A 76 0.57 -8.87 20.91
CA ARG A 76 -0.78 -8.30 21.01
C ARG A 76 -1.64 -8.67 19.82
N LEU A 77 -1.07 -8.66 18.62
CA LEU A 77 -1.76 -9.08 17.40
C LEU A 77 -2.18 -10.55 17.46
N PHE A 78 -1.31 -11.44 17.95
CA PHE A 78 -1.66 -12.84 18.16
C PHE A 78 -2.66 -13.05 19.29
N GLN A 79 -2.51 -12.33 20.42
CA GLN A 79 -3.42 -12.42 21.56
C GLN A 79 -4.86 -12.02 21.18
N HIS A 80 -4.99 -10.99 20.36
CA HIS A 80 -6.28 -10.45 19.94
C HIS A 80 -6.79 -11.02 18.61
N PHE A 81 -6.08 -12.00 18.04
CA PHE A 81 -6.53 -12.71 16.86
C PHE A 81 -7.87 -13.42 17.12
N GLY A 82 -8.93 -13.03 16.41
CA GLY A 82 -10.30 -13.53 16.62
C GLY A 82 -11.03 -12.94 17.85
N THR A 83 -10.40 -11.99 18.55
CA THR A 83 -11.04 -11.21 19.63
C THR A 83 -10.69 -9.73 19.50
N GLU A 84 -10.70 -9.24 18.25
CA GLU A 84 -10.24 -7.90 17.86
C GLU A 84 -10.93 -6.82 18.69
N GLU A 85 -12.21 -7.01 19.04
CA GLU A 85 -12.99 -6.02 19.79
C GLU A 85 -12.45 -5.68 21.18
N ARG A 86 -11.63 -6.56 21.75
CA ARG A 86 -10.99 -6.38 23.06
C ARG A 86 -9.62 -5.72 22.98
N ALA A 87 -9.10 -5.50 21.79
CA ALA A 87 -7.78 -4.89 21.58
C ALA A 87 -7.82 -3.36 21.75
N ASP A 88 -6.67 -2.76 22.02
CA ASP A 88 -6.52 -1.31 21.97
C ASP A 88 -6.65 -0.78 20.52
N PRO A 89 -6.91 0.52 20.30
CA PRO A 89 -7.16 1.08 18.98
C PRO A 89 -6.04 0.83 17.94
N ALA A 90 -4.77 0.90 18.34
CA ALA A 90 -3.64 0.70 17.43
C ALA A 90 -3.55 -0.78 16.99
N THR A 91 -3.73 -1.70 17.94
CA THR A 91 -3.82 -3.14 17.65
C THR A 91 -5.04 -3.45 16.78
N LYS A 92 -6.20 -2.83 17.02
CA LYS A 92 -7.38 -2.98 16.16
C LYS A 92 -7.11 -2.52 14.73
N GLU A 93 -6.41 -1.41 14.54
CA GLU A 93 -6.07 -0.88 13.20
C GLU A 93 -5.14 -1.81 12.43
N ALA A 94 -4.08 -2.31 13.06
CA ALA A 94 -3.20 -3.30 12.47
C ALA A 94 -3.94 -4.63 12.15
N LEU A 95 -4.88 -5.07 12.99
CA LEU A 95 -5.73 -6.23 12.68
C LEU A 95 -6.67 -5.96 11.48
N ARG A 96 -7.22 -4.74 11.35
CA ARG A 96 -7.98 -4.32 10.17
C ARG A 96 -7.12 -4.32 8.91
N TYR A 97 -5.85 -3.93 9.00
CA TYR A 97 -4.90 -4.04 7.87
C TYR A 97 -4.77 -5.46 7.37
N ARG A 98 -4.53 -6.43 8.27
CA ARG A 98 -4.51 -7.85 7.89
C ARG A 98 -5.82 -8.27 7.21
N HIS A 99 -6.96 -7.87 7.77
CA HIS A 99 -8.27 -8.24 7.22
C HIS A 99 -8.45 -7.68 5.80
N ALA A 100 -8.08 -6.41 5.58
CA ALA A 100 -8.09 -5.79 4.26
C ALA A 100 -7.21 -6.56 3.29
N LEU A 101 -5.96 -6.88 3.66
CA LEU A 101 -5.03 -7.63 2.82
C LEU A 101 -5.58 -9.01 2.41
N MET A 102 -6.08 -9.80 3.37
CA MET A 102 -6.61 -11.13 3.10
C MET A 102 -7.88 -11.12 2.27
N GLU A 103 -8.77 -10.16 2.55
CA GLU A 103 -9.99 -10.03 1.79
C GLU A 103 -9.73 -9.54 0.36
N SER A 104 -8.83 -8.57 0.19
CA SER A 104 -8.40 -8.07 -1.12
C SER A 104 -7.74 -9.17 -1.94
N PHE A 105 -6.84 -9.97 -1.32
CA PHE A 105 -6.23 -11.14 -1.92
C PHE A 105 -7.28 -12.16 -2.42
N SER A 106 -8.30 -12.45 -1.61
CA SER A 106 -9.38 -13.38 -2.01
C SER A 106 -10.21 -12.91 -3.22
N ARG A 107 -10.12 -11.62 -3.56
CA ARG A 107 -10.89 -10.95 -4.61
C ARG A 107 -10.07 -10.66 -5.88
N LEU A 108 -8.83 -11.12 -5.96
CA LEU A 108 -7.94 -10.92 -7.10
C LEU A 108 -8.40 -11.58 -8.42
N SER A 109 -9.53 -12.29 -8.42
CA SER A 109 -10.23 -12.62 -9.67
C SER A 109 -10.73 -11.39 -10.44
N ARG A 110 -10.75 -10.22 -9.78
CA ARG A 110 -10.99 -8.91 -10.40
C ARG A 110 -9.68 -8.12 -10.47
N PRO A 111 -9.44 -7.37 -11.55
CA PRO A 111 -8.27 -6.50 -11.66
C PRO A 111 -8.19 -5.50 -10.49
N ILE A 112 -6.98 -5.26 -10.01
CA ILE A 112 -6.70 -4.23 -9.01
C ILE A 112 -6.92 -2.86 -9.65
N GLY A 113 -7.62 -1.96 -8.95
CA GLY A 113 -7.86 -0.61 -9.47
C GLY A 113 -8.24 0.35 -8.37
N THR A 114 -8.71 1.53 -8.77
CA THR A 114 -9.05 2.61 -7.83
C THR A 114 -10.03 2.15 -6.75
N ARG A 115 -11.01 1.33 -7.14
CA ARG A 115 -12.02 0.77 -6.24
C ARG A 115 -11.43 -0.17 -5.19
N THR A 116 -10.42 -0.96 -5.55
CA THR A 116 -9.74 -1.85 -4.60
C THR A 116 -9.03 -1.01 -3.53
N ALA A 117 -8.32 0.05 -3.95
CA ALA A 117 -7.66 0.98 -3.03
C ALA A 117 -8.65 1.68 -2.09
N GLU A 118 -9.77 2.21 -2.59
CA GLU A 118 -10.81 2.84 -1.76
C GLU A 118 -11.38 1.85 -0.72
N ILE A 119 -11.66 0.62 -1.13
CA ILE A 119 -12.17 -0.44 -0.24
C ILE A 119 -11.14 -0.80 0.85
N ASP A 120 -9.89 -1.00 0.47
CA ASP A 120 -8.85 -1.43 1.40
C ASP A 120 -8.50 -0.30 2.38
N CYS A 121 -8.39 0.95 1.92
CA CYS A 121 -8.26 2.11 2.80
C CYS A 121 -9.45 2.24 3.76
N SER A 122 -10.68 2.02 3.28
CA SER A 122 -11.88 2.11 4.12
C SER A 122 -11.84 1.07 5.25
N ARG A 123 -11.42 -0.16 4.92
CA ARG A 123 -11.28 -1.25 5.90
C ARG A 123 -10.21 -0.95 6.92
N ILE A 124 -9.02 -0.54 6.49
CA ILE A 124 -7.91 -0.21 7.39
C ILE A 124 -8.35 0.88 8.38
N ARG A 125 -8.94 1.97 7.86
CA ARG A 125 -9.35 3.13 8.67
C ARG A 125 -10.64 2.91 9.47
N GLY A 126 -11.43 1.89 9.13
CA GLY A 126 -12.71 1.61 9.78
C GLY A 126 -13.82 2.62 9.46
N VAL A 127 -13.65 3.41 8.40
CA VAL A 127 -14.59 4.45 7.93
C VAL A 127 -14.62 4.45 6.40
N ASP A 128 -15.69 4.96 5.78
CA ASP A 128 -15.74 5.08 4.31
C ASP A 128 -14.68 6.08 3.82
N MET A 129 -13.75 5.60 3.00
CA MET A 129 -12.65 6.37 2.43
C MET A 129 -12.86 6.49 0.91
N GLN A 130 -12.80 7.71 0.41
CA GLN A 130 -12.87 8.02 -1.02
C GLN A 130 -11.71 8.92 -1.43
N VAL A 131 -11.50 9.05 -2.73
CA VAL A 131 -10.58 10.04 -3.29
C VAL A 131 -10.86 11.43 -2.69
N ARG A 132 -9.80 12.12 -2.26
CA ARG A 132 -9.90 13.42 -1.59
C ARG A 132 -10.68 14.41 -2.47
N ARG A 133 -11.67 15.07 -1.86
CA ARG A 133 -12.44 16.17 -2.48
C ARG A 133 -12.00 17.55 -2.01
N VAL A 134 -11.31 17.62 -0.89
CA VAL A 134 -10.86 18.87 -0.27
C VAL A 134 -9.41 19.19 -0.66
N SER A 135 -9.13 20.49 -0.78
CA SER A 135 -7.80 21.05 -0.97
C SER A 135 -7.05 21.24 0.35
N GLY A 136 -5.74 21.50 0.27
CA GLY A 136 -4.87 21.84 1.39
C GLY A 136 -4.13 20.66 2.02
N THR A 137 -4.16 19.46 1.42
CA THR A 137 -3.36 18.33 1.91
C THR A 137 -1.89 18.60 1.60
N LYS A 138 -1.01 18.50 2.60
CA LYS A 138 0.43 18.76 2.46
C LYS A 138 1.24 17.77 3.28
N LEU A 139 2.41 17.40 2.79
CA LEU A 139 3.46 16.76 3.57
C LEU A 139 4.40 17.86 4.08
N ALA A 140 4.54 17.97 5.39
CA ALA A 140 5.41 18.94 6.04
C ALA A 140 6.26 18.28 7.13
N THR A 141 7.42 18.85 7.42
CA THR A 141 8.27 18.40 8.52
C THR A 141 7.69 18.83 9.86
N ASP A 142 7.52 17.89 10.80
CA ASP A 142 7.00 18.20 12.14
C ASP A 142 7.87 19.21 12.92
N ALA A 143 9.19 19.18 12.69
CA ALA A 143 10.14 20.03 13.42
C ALA A 143 10.06 21.52 13.04
N THR A 144 9.74 21.85 11.78
CA THR A 144 9.81 23.22 11.24
C THR A 144 8.50 23.71 10.65
N GLY A 145 7.55 22.81 10.36
CA GLY A 145 6.35 23.11 9.58
C GLY A 145 6.63 23.39 8.09
N GLU A 146 7.88 23.22 7.64
CA GLU A 146 8.26 23.42 6.24
C GLU A 146 7.55 22.40 5.35
N VAL A 147 6.91 22.88 4.28
CA VAL A 147 6.21 22.03 3.33
C VAL A 147 7.22 21.37 2.40
N ILE A 148 7.24 20.03 2.43
CA ILE A 148 8.13 19.19 1.61
C ILE A 148 7.47 18.85 0.28
N TYR A 149 6.16 18.61 0.29
CA TYR A 149 5.40 18.23 -0.90
C TYR A 149 3.91 18.56 -0.76
N THR A 150 3.34 19.18 -1.78
CA THR A 150 1.88 19.32 -1.90
C THR A 150 1.37 18.42 -3.03
N PRO A 151 0.64 17.33 -2.72
CA PRO A 151 0.09 16.42 -3.73
C PRO A 151 -0.88 17.12 -4.69
N PRO A 152 -1.20 16.48 -5.84
CA PRO A 152 -2.28 16.96 -6.70
C PRO A 152 -3.61 17.11 -5.93
N GLU A 153 -4.45 18.02 -6.39
CA GLU A 153 -5.75 18.32 -5.80
C GLU A 153 -6.85 18.39 -6.86
N GLY A 154 -8.10 18.21 -6.42
CA GLY A 154 -9.28 18.12 -7.29
C GLY A 154 -9.64 16.67 -7.61
N GLU A 155 -10.86 16.27 -7.26
CA GLU A 155 -11.34 14.89 -7.39
C GLU A 155 -11.19 14.36 -8.83
N ASP A 156 -11.61 15.15 -9.82
CA ASP A 156 -11.52 14.73 -11.23
C ASP A 156 -10.08 14.48 -11.69
N LEU A 157 -9.14 15.33 -11.24
CA LEU A 157 -7.72 15.15 -11.57
C LEU A 157 -7.16 13.90 -10.89
N LEU A 158 -7.43 13.74 -9.60
CA LEU A 158 -7.00 12.57 -8.83
C LEU A 158 -7.54 11.27 -9.43
N ARG A 159 -8.82 11.24 -9.84
CA ARG A 159 -9.41 10.08 -10.51
C ARG A 159 -8.78 9.80 -11.87
N ARG A 160 -8.42 10.83 -12.65
CA ARG A 160 -7.67 10.64 -13.91
C ARG A 160 -6.27 10.07 -13.68
N LEU A 161 -5.57 10.53 -12.65
CA LEU A 161 -4.25 10.02 -12.27
C LEU A 161 -4.33 8.56 -11.78
N LEU A 162 -5.33 8.24 -10.93
CA LEU A 162 -5.58 6.86 -10.49
C LEU A 162 -5.98 5.94 -11.65
N ALA A 163 -6.74 6.43 -12.62
CA ALA A 163 -7.03 5.68 -13.84
C ALA A 163 -5.78 5.45 -14.71
N ASN A 164 -4.83 6.38 -14.74
CA ASN A 164 -3.54 6.17 -15.39
C ASN A 164 -2.69 5.13 -14.66
N TRP A 165 -2.65 5.16 -13.32
CA TRP A 165 -2.03 4.11 -12.51
C TRP A 165 -2.66 2.74 -12.77
N GLU A 166 -3.99 2.66 -12.80
CA GLU A 166 -4.70 1.41 -13.10
C GLU A 166 -4.36 0.87 -14.49
N ARG A 167 -4.34 1.74 -15.52
CA ARG A 167 -3.89 1.33 -16.86
C ARG A 167 -2.46 0.83 -16.87
N PHE A 168 -1.56 1.51 -16.17
CA PHE A 168 -0.16 1.13 -16.09
C PHE A 168 0.05 -0.23 -15.40
N LEU A 169 -0.72 -0.54 -14.35
CA LEU A 169 -0.64 -1.84 -13.67
C LEU A 169 -1.02 -3.04 -14.53
N HIS A 170 -1.92 -2.83 -15.50
CA HIS A 170 -2.44 -3.88 -16.38
C HIS A 170 -1.89 -3.76 -17.80
N ASP A 171 -0.89 -2.90 -18.02
CA ASP A 171 -0.22 -2.82 -19.30
C ASP A 171 0.67 -4.06 -19.47
N GLU A 172 0.45 -4.81 -20.55
CA GLU A 172 1.25 -5.99 -20.91
C GLU A 172 2.41 -5.64 -21.86
N GLY A 173 2.57 -4.35 -22.20
CA GLY A 173 3.67 -3.85 -23.01
C GLY A 173 5.02 -3.79 -22.28
N ASP A 174 6.09 -3.64 -23.05
CA ASP A 174 7.43 -3.35 -22.51
C ASP A 174 7.48 -1.94 -21.89
N LEU A 175 8.29 -1.78 -20.83
CA LEU A 175 8.49 -0.52 -20.09
C LEU A 175 9.55 0.39 -20.71
#